data_AF-A0A928RLA6-F1
#
_entry.id   AF-A0A928RLA6-F1
#
_cell.length_a   1.000
_cell.length_b   1.000
_cell.length_c   1.000
_cell.angle_alpha   90.00
_cell.angle_beta   90.00
_cell.angle_gamma   90.00
#
_symmetry.space_group_name_H-M   'P 1'
#
loop_
_entity.id
_entity.type
_entity.pdbx_description
1 polymer ?
#
loop_
_entity_poly.entity_id
_entity_poly.type
_entity_poly.pdbx_seq_one_letter_code
_entity_poly.pdbx_strand_id
1 'polypeptide(L)'
;MFFLDLIVDMIIYGWLELMQWIIPKKINKKAQIALKVIVWIVSIILLFFILLGVFGLLISLISSDLVVRKLSLYFIFIPLGISLIQIIFGIVIRAVKNKR
;
A
#
# COMPACT_ATOMS: atom_id res chain seq x y z
N MET A 1 -16.66 -17.52 9.49
CA MET A 1 -15.58 -16.68 10.05
C MET A 1 -14.26 -16.93 9.32
N PHE A 2 -13.79 -18.18 9.24
CA PHE A 2 -12.55 -18.60 8.55
C PHE A 2 -12.30 -18.01 7.13
N PHE A 3 -13.33 -17.88 6.28
CA PHE A 3 -13.17 -17.39 4.90
C PHE A 3 -12.86 -15.89 4.80
N LEU A 4 -13.44 -15.07 5.68
CA LEU A 4 -13.20 -13.62 5.67
C LEU A 4 -11.80 -13.30 6.18
N ASP A 5 -11.38 -13.98 7.24
CA ASP A 5 -10.04 -13.83 7.81
C ASP A 5 -8.96 -14.18 6.77
N LEU A 6 -9.15 -15.28 6.03
CA LEU A 6 -8.23 -15.68 4.96
C LEU A 6 -8.11 -14.63 3.85
N ILE A 7 -9.23 -14.03 3.42
CA ILE A 7 -9.23 -12.99 2.39
C ILE A 7 -8.51 -11.73 2.89
N VAL A 8 -8.76 -11.33 4.13
CA VAL A 8 -8.12 -10.17 4.75
C VAL A 8 -6.61 -10.40 4.85
N ASP A 9 -6.18 -11.55 5.35
CA ASP A 9 -4.76 -11.90 5.44
C ASP A 9 -4.10 -11.93 4.07
N MET A 10 -4.77 -12.46 3.04
CA MET A 10 -4.25 -12.49 1.68
C MET A 10 -4.09 -11.08 1.10
N ILE A 11 -5.04 -10.16 1.34
CA ILE A 11 -4.95 -8.77 0.88
C ILE A 11 -3.81 -8.04 1.59
N ILE A 12 -3.72 -8.16 2.93
CA ILE A 12 -2.68 -7.49 3.72
C ILE A 12 -1.30 -8.01 3.34
N TYR A 13 -1.15 -9.34 3.25
CA TYR A 13 0.11 -9.95 2.87
C TYR A 13 0.50 -9.59 1.43
N GLY A 14 -0.42 -9.73 0.48
CA GLY A 14 -0.19 -9.37 -0.91
C GLY A 14 0.20 -7.89 -1.07
N TRP A 15 -0.45 -6.99 -0.34
CA TRP A 15 -0.09 -5.57 -0.30
C TRP A 15 1.35 -5.36 0.19
N LEU A 16 1.71 -5.94 1.34
CA LEU A 16 3.04 -5.77 1.90
C LEU A 16 4.12 -6.40 1.02
N GLU A 17 3.86 -7.56 0.43
CA GLU A 17 4.79 -8.22 -0.49
C GLU A 17 5.01 -7.37 -1.75
N LEU A 18 3.93 -6.86 -2.35
CA LEU A 18 3.99 -5.95 -3.50
C LEU A 18 4.83 -4.69 -3.20
N MET A 19 4.67 -4.08 -2.03
CA MET A 19 5.48 -2.89 -1.68
C MET A 19 6.94 -3.25 -1.42
N GLN A 20 7.20 -4.38 -0.76
CA GLN A 20 8.56 -4.86 -0.52
C GLN A 20 9.32 -5.19 -1.79
N TRP A 21 8.63 -5.44 -2.91
CA TRP A 21 9.29 -5.64 -4.19
C TRP A 21 10.18 -4.46 -4.53
N ILE A 22 9.89 -3.22 -4.18
CA ILE A 22 10.71 -2.04 -4.54
C ILE A 22 12.17 -2.14 -4.06
N ILE A 23 12.42 -2.96 -3.04
CA ILE A 23 13.71 -3.06 -2.38
C ILE A 23 14.70 -3.80 -3.29
N PRO A 24 15.82 -3.16 -3.68
CA PRO A 24 16.82 -3.81 -4.51
C PRO A 24 17.54 -4.92 -3.75
N LYS A 25 17.85 -6.05 -4.43
CA LYS A 25 18.58 -7.18 -3.85
C LYS A 25 20.09 -6.94 -3.73
N LYS A 26 20.65 -6.04 -4.55
CA LYS A 26 22.10 -5.76 -4.64
C LYS A 26 22.48 -4.43 -3.97
N ILE A 27 22.13 -4.25 -2.69
CA ILE A 27 22.58 -3.12 -1.85
C ILE A 27 23.19 -3.67 -0.55
N ASN A 28 23.97 -2.85 0.15
CA ASN A 28 24.55 -3.26 1.44
C ASN A 28 23.44 -3.75 2.40
N LYS A 29 23.66 -4.87 3.08
CA LYS A 29 22.71 -5.53 3.99
C LYS A 29 22.12 -4.56 5.02
N LYS A 30 22.92 -3.65 5.59
CA LYS A 30 22.41 -2.63 6.54
C LYS A 30 21.43 -1.67 5.87
N ALA A 31 21.76 -1.17 4.69
CA ALA A 31 20.88 -0.30 3.90
C ALA A 31 19.62 -1.04 3.45
N GLN A 32 19.72 -2.33 3.14
CA GLN A 32 18.58 -3.16 2.76
C GLN A 32 17.60 -3.34 3.92
N ILE A 33 18.09 -3.59 5.13
CA ILE A 33 17.27 -3.71 6.33
C ILE A 33 16.59 -2.37 6.63
N ALA A 34 17.33 -1.27 6.61
CA ALA A 34 16.77 0.06 6.85
C ALA A 34 15.66 0.39 5.83
N LEU A 35 15.91 0.12 4.54
CA LEU A 35 14.92 0.34 3.49
C LEU A 35 13.70 -0.58 3.63
N LYS A 36 13.88 -1.84 4.04
CA LYS A 36 12.77 -2.77 4.36
C LYS A 36 11.86 -2.19 5.44
N VAL A 37 12.45 -1.70 6.52
CA VAL A 37 11.69 -1.11 7.64
C VAL A 37 10.93 0.13 7.16
N ILE A 38 11.58 1.03 6.44
CA ILE A 38 10.94 2.25 5.91
C ILE A 38 9.77 1.89 4.99
N VAL A 39 10.00 1.01 4.00
CA VAL A 39 8.96 0.57 3.06
C VAL A 39 7.81 -0.08 3.82
N TRP A 40 8.09 -0.94 4.80
CA TRP A 40 7.06 -1.61 5.59
C TRP A 40 6.21 -0.61 6.39
N ILE A 41 6.83 0.34 7.10
CA ILE A 41 6.12 1.39 7.85
C ILE A 41 5.23 2.21 6.92
N VAL A 42 5.78 2.68 5.80
CA VAL A 42 5.02 3.47 4.82
C VAL A 42 3.86 2.66 4.25
N SER A 43 4.08 1.37 3.94
CA SER A 43 3.03 0.50 3.41
C SER A 43 1.87 0.31 4.39
N ILE A 44 2.16 0.20 5.69
CA ILE A 44 1.14 0.09 6.74
C ILE A 44 0.36 1.39 6.88
N ILE A 45 1.04 2.54 6.86
CA ILE A 45 0.37 3.85 6.93
C ILE A 45 -0.58 4.01 5.74
N LEU A 46 -0.13 3.68 4.53
CA LEU A 46 -0.96 3.74 3.32
C LEU A 46 -2.16 2.78 3.42
N LEU A 47 -1.94 1.55 3.87
CA LEU A 47 -3.01 0.56 4.07
C LEU A 47 -4.04 1.04 5.10
N PHE A 48 -3.58 1.62 6.21
CA PHE A 48 -4.45 2.17 7.25
C PHE A 48 -5.37 3.25 6.68
N PHE A 49 -4.83 4.18 5.88
CA PHE A 49 -5.65 5.21 5.24
C PHE A 49 -6.66 4.62 4.25
N ILE A 50 -6.26 3.61 3.46
CA ILE A 50 -7.19 2.91 2.56
C ILE A 50 -8.33 2.28 3.35
N LEU A 51 -8.03 1.60 4.46
CA LEU A 51 -9.04 0.99 5.32
C LEU A 51 -9.98 2.05 5.92
N LEU A 52 -9.46 3.16 6.44
CA LEU A 52 -10.29 4.28 6.92
C LEU A 52 -11.22 4.81 5.82
N GLY A 53 -10.72 4.95 4.60
CA GLY A 53 -11.52 5.36 3.46
C GLY A 53 -12.61 4.35 3.11
N VAL A 54 -12.32 3.05 3.12
CA VAL A 54 -13.31 1.99 2.89
C VAL A 54 -14.39 2.00 3.98
N PHE A 55 -14.01 2.11 5.26
CA PHE A 55 -14.96 2.23 6.36
C PHE A 55 -15.83 3.48 6.24
N GLY A 56 -15.25 4.63 5.89
CA GLY A 56 -16.03 5.86 5.70
C GLY A 56 -16.98 5.78 4.49
N LEU A 57 -16.61 5.08 3.41
CA LEU A 57 -17.53 4.80 2.30
C LEU A 57 -18.73 3.96 2.77
N LEU A 58 -18.48 2.93 3.57
CA LEU A 58 -19.56 2.09 4.13
C LEU A 58 -20.52 2.92 4.99
N ILE A 59 -20.00 3.81 5.83
CA ILE A 59 -20.82 4.71 6.66
C ILE A 59 -21.62 5.69 5.79
N SER A 60 -20.97 6.28 4.77
CA SER A 60 -21.61 7.22 3.83
C SER A 60 -22.78 6.57 3.06
N LEU A 61 -22.71 5.27 2.75
CA LEU A 61 -23.82 4.56 2.12
C LEU A 61 -25.06 4.51 3.03
N ILE A 62 -24.87 4.49 4.34
CA ILE A 62 -25.97 4.46 5.33
C ILE A 62 -26.46 5.88 5.60
N SER A 63 -25.56 6.84 5.82
CA SER A 63 -25.91 8.21 6.17
C SER A 63 -26.29 9.09 4.97
N SER A 64 -26.03 8.62 3.74
CA SER A 64 -26.11 9.41 2.50
C SER A 64 -25.31 10.73 2.54
N ASP A 65 -24.30 10.82 3.41
CA ASP A 65 -23.48 12.02 3.57
C ASP A 65 -22.44 12.12 2.44
N LEU A 66 -22.59 13.15 1.61
CA LEU A 66 -21.74 13.42 0.45
C LEU A 66 -20.33 13.90 0.85
N VAL A 67 -20.18 14.58 1.99
CA VAL A 67 -18.89 15.08 2.49
C VAL A 67 -18.06 13.90 2.97
N VAL A 68 -18.66 13.01 3.77
CA VAL A 68 -18.00 11.77 4.21
C VAL A 68 -17.62 10.94 2.99
N ARG A 69 -18.50 10.81 1.99
CA ARG A 69 -18.20 10.09 0.74
C ARG A 69 -16.93 10.64 0.06
N LYS A 70 -16.86 11.94 -0.16
CA LYS A 70 -15.73 12.59 -0.84
C LYS A 70 -14.43 12.39 -0.05
N LEU A 71 -14.48 12.61 1.26
CA LEU A 71 -13.32 12.45 2.13
C LEU A 71 -12.81 11.00 2.10
N SER A 72 -13.71 10.03 2.18
CA SER A 72 -13.39 8.61 2.08
C SER A 72 -12.74 8.22 0.75
N LEU A 73 -13.20 8.79 -0.37
CA LEU A 73 -12.56 8.59 -1.67
C LEU A 73 -11.12 9.11 -1.68
N TYR A 74 -10.84 10.26 -1.08
CA TYR A 74 -9.46 10.76 -0.96
C TYR A 74 -8.57 9.83 -0.12
N PHE A 75 -9.09 9.32 0.99
CA PHE A 75 -8.39 8.36 1.84
C PHE A 75 -8.09 7.02 1.14
N ILE A 76 -8.84 6.65 0.09
CA ILE A 76 -8.57 5.47 -0.72
C ILE A 76 -7.58 5.79 -1.85
N PHE A 77 -7.89 6.80 -2.67
CA PHE A 77 -7.18 7.01 -3.92
C PHE A 77 -5.83 7.69 -3.76
N ILE A 78 -5.64 8.55 -2.75
CA ILE A 78 -4.33 9.18 -2.51
C ILE A 78 -3.28 8.12 -2.13
N PRO A 79 -3.52 7.25 -1.11
CA PRO A 79 -2.56 6.21 -0.80
C PRO A 79 -2.32 5.23 -1.95
N LEU A 80 -3.38 4.82 -2.68
CA LEU A 80 -3.24 3.97 -3.86
C LEU A 80 -2.35 4.61 -4.94
N GLY A 81 -2.50 5.92 -5.18
CA GLY A 81 -1.67 6.67 -6.12
C GLY A 81 -0.19 6.70 -5.69
N ILE A 82 0.08 6.95 -4.41
CA ILE A 82 1.43 6.91 -3.84
C ILE A 82 2.04 5.51 -4.03
N SER A 83 1.28 4.47 -3.69
CA SER A 83 1.68 3.07 -3.87
C SER A 83 1.99 2.70 -5.32
N LEU A 84 1.19 3.18 -6.28
CA LEU A 84 1.44 2.97 -7.70
C LEU A 84 2.78 3.60 -8.13
N ILE A 85 3.04 4.86 -7.72
CA ILE A 85 4.29 5.56 -8.02
C ILE A 85 5.48 4.81 -7.42
N GLN A 86 5.35 4.36 -6.17
CA GLN A 86 6.35 3.56 -5.47
C GLN A 86 6.70 2.28 -6.26
N ILE A 87 5.69 1.53 -6.71
CA ILE A 87 5.88 0.30 -7.50
C ILE A 87 6.57 0.60 -8.83
N ILE A 88 6.10 1.61 -9.58
CA ILE A 88 6.68 2.02 -10.86
C ILE A 88 8.16 2.38 -10.67
N PHE A 89 8.49 3.16 -9.65
CA PHE A 89 9.87 3.55 -9.35
C PHE A 89 10.75 2.33 -9.05
N GLY A 90 10.24 1.37 -8.27
CA GLY A 90 10.91 0.10 -8.01
C GLY A 90 11.18 -0.74 -9.27
N ILE A 91 10.23 -0.77 -10.21
CA ILE A 91 10.38 -1.45 -11.51
C ILE A 91 11.44 -0.75 -12.35
N VAL A 92 11.38 0.58 -12.47
CA VAL A 92 12.32 1.39 -13.27
C VAL A 92 13.76 1.21 -12.77
N ILE A 93 14.00 1.31 -11.46
CA ILE A 93 15.35 1.10 -10.88
C ILE A 93 15.90 -0.28 -11.24
N ARG A 94 15.07 -1.32 -11.15
CA ARG A 94 15.47 -2.68 -11.52
C ARG A 94 15.81 -2.81 -13.00
N ALA A 95 14.97 -2.26 -13.87
CA ALA A 95 15.17 -2.31 -15.32
C ALA A 95 16.49 -1.63 -15.72
N VAL A 96 16.80 -0.47 -15.13
CA VAL A 96 18.07 0.24 -15.36
C VAL A 96 19.27 -0.58 -14.86
N LYS A 97 19.15 -1.20 -13.68
CA LYS A 97 20.25 -1.97 -13.07
C LYS A 97 20.52 -3.31 -13.78
N ASN A 98 19.55 -3.89 -14.46
CA ASN A 98 19.74 -5.14 -15.22
C ASN A 98 20.31 -4.91 -16.64
N LYS A 99 20.31 -3.66 -17.14
CA LYS A 99 20.91 -3.30 -18.43
C LYS A 99 22.40 -2.89 -18.34
N ARG A 100 22.94 -2.76 -17.13
CA ARG A 100 24.37 -2.54 -16.85
C ARG A 100 24.96 -3.80 -16.24
#